data_AF-A0A6G2Q9E8-F1
#
_entry.id   AF-A0A6G2Q9E8-F1
#
_cell.length_a   1.000
_cell.length_b   1.000
_cell.length_c   1.000
_cell.angle_alpha   90.00
_cell.angle_beta   90.00
_cell.angle_gamma   90.00
#
_symmetry.space_group_name_H-M   'P 1'
#
loop_
_entity.id
_entity.type
_entity.pdbx_description
1 polymer ?
#
loop_
_entity_poly.entity_id
_entity_poly.type
_entity_poly.pdbx_seq_one_letter_code
_entity_poly.pdbx_strand_id
1 'polypeptide(L)'
;MVGTMPVPKYTDVEKTQFATDRETGAKLYTITLFFMEEDRAEALKITVPQTGLPDGLKPGLPVVPVELFATPWARIFNGSLSDGIAYRADRLDLVGAPAPAADAA
;
A
#
# COMPACT_ATOMS: atom_id res chain seq x y z
N MET A 1 9.78 1.99 -7.51
CA MET A 1 10.00 2.14 -6.05
C MET A 1 10.48 0.82 -5.48
N VAL A 2 11.13 0.79 -4.31
CA VAL A 2 11.51 -0.46 -3.62
C VAL A 2 10.98 -0.42 -2.18
N GLY A 3 10.77 -1.55 -1.52
CA GLY A 3 10.12 -1.52 -0.21
C GLY A 3 10.33 -2.71 0.70
N THR A 4 9.56 -2.72 1.78
CA THR A 4 9.51 -3.77 2.80
C THR A 4 8.58 -4.91 2.38
N MET A 5 8.50 -5.97 3.19
CA MET A 5 7.39 -6.92 3.08
C MET A 5 6.06 -6.26 3.50
N PRO A 6 4.91 -6.72 2.97
CA PRO A 6 3.60 -6.31 3.43
C PRO A 6 3.36 -6.74 4.88
N VAL A 7 2.80 -5.83 5.68
CA VAL A 7 2.39 -6.08 7.07
C VAL A 7 0.86 -6.03 7.13
N PRO A 8 0.18 -7.01 7.75
CA PRO A 8 -1.27 -6.96 7.84
C PRO A 8 -1.76 -5.71 8.59
N LYS A 9 -2.85 -5.14 8.08
CA LYS A 9 -3.52 -3.99 8.68
C LYS A 9 -4.68 -4.48 9.54
N TYR A 10 -4.77 -3.95 10.76
CA TYR A 10 -5.83 -4.26 11.71
C TYR A 10 -6.68 -3.03 11.97
N THR A 11 -7.97 -3.22 12.30
CA THR A 11 -8.87 -2.14 12.69
C THR A 11 -8.65 -1.70 14.14
N ASP A 12 -8.20 -2.62 14.97
CA ASP A 12 -7.99 -2.46 16.40
C ASP A 12 -6.50 -2.60 16.77
N VAL A 13 -6.14 -2.06 17.94
CA VAL A 13 -4.77 -2.08 18.46
C VAL A 13 -4.34 -3.46 18.96
N GLU A 14 -5.29 -4.30 19.38
CA GLU A 14 -5.08 -5.66 19.89
C GLU A 14 -4.83 -6.67 18.76
N LYS A 15 -4.95 -6.24 17.50
CA LYS A 15 -4.76 -7.04 16.28
C LYS A 15 -5.69 -8.25 16.21
N THR A 16 -6.91 -8.08 16.68
CA THR A 16 -7.93 -9.12 16.69
C THR A 16 -8.71 -9.18 15.38
N GLN A 17 -8.90 -8.03 14.71
CA GLN A 17 -9.68 -7.92 13.49
C GLN A 17 -8.87 -7.29 12.36
N PHE A 18 -8.73 -8.04 11.25
CA PHE A 18 -8.13 -7.51 10.03
C PHE A 18 -8.98 -6.37 9.49
N ALA A 19 -8.31 -5.28 9.08
CA ALA A 19 -8.95 -4.29 8.24
C ALA A 19 -9.25 -4.93 6.88
N THR A 20 -10.45 -4.68 6.37
CA THR A 20 -10.89 -5.22 5.09
C THR A 20 -11.15 -4.09 4.11
N ASP A 21 -10.95 -4.42 2.84
CA ASP A 21 -11.33 -3.58 1.74
C ASP A 21 -12.85 -3.52 1.61
N ARG A 22 -13.40 -2.32 1.39
CA ARG A 22 -14.86 -2.12 1.38
C ARG A 22 -15.51 -2.67 0.12
N GLU A 23 -14.79 -2.69 -1.00
CA GLU A 23 -15.33 -3.09 -2.30
C GLU A 23 -15.22 -4.60 -2.50
N THR A 24 -14.07 -5.17 -2.14
CA THR A 24 -13.74 -6.59 -2.38
C THR A 24 -13.87 -7.48 -1.14
N GLY A 25 -13.91 -6.91 0.08
CA GLY A 25 -13.84 -7.66 1.34
C GLY A 25 -12.47 -8.25 1.66
N ALA A 26 -11.46 -8.07 0.79
CA ALA A 26 -10.12 -8.62 0.99
C ALA A 26 -9.43 -8.00 2.20
N LYS A 27 -8.56 -8.76 2.88
CA LYS A 27 -7.74 -8.23 3.98
C LYS A 27 -6.81 -7.14 3.45
N LEU A 28 -6.64 -6.06 4.21
CA LEU A 28 -5.73 -4.97 3.86
C LEU A 28 -4.36 -5.21 4.47
N TYR A 29 -3.34 -4.82 3.73
CA TYR A 29 -1.95 -4.81 4.14
C TYR A 29 -1.38 -3.40 3.98
N THR A 30 -0.32 -3.11 4.73
CA THR A 30 0.49 -1.91 4.53
C THR A 30 1.90 -2.29 4.13
N ILE A 31 2.43 -1.60 3.13
CA ILE A 31 3.81 -1.72 2.68
C ILE A 31 4.48 -0.34 2.76
N THR A 32 5.74 -0.30 3.19
CA THR A 32 6.53 0.93 3.08
C THR A 32 7.34 0.87 1.79
N LEU A 33 7.07 1.80 0.88
CA LEU A 33 7.83 1.98 -0.35
C LEU A 33 8.70 3.23 -0.25
N PHE A 34 9.93 3.12 -0.71
CA PHE A 34 10.84 4.23 -0.88
C PHE A 34 10.76 4.71 -2.33
N PHE A 35 10.36 5.96 -2.48
CA PHE A 35 10.42 6.71 -3.73
C PHE A 35 11.68 7.57 -3.68
N MET A 36 12.49 7.48 -4.72
CA MET A 36 13.69 8.29 -4.84
C MET A 36 13.62 9.00 -6.18
N GLU A 37 13.76 10.31 -6.13
CA GLU A 37 13.79 11.18 -7.30
C GLU A 37 14.80 12.29 -7.03
N GLU A 38 15.73 12.46 -7.96
CA GLU A 38 16.85 13.41 -7.84
C GLU A 38 17.63 13.22 -6.54
N ASP A 39 17.67 14.24 -5.67
CA ASP A 39 18.35 14.25 -4.37
C ASP A 39 17.43 13.94 -3.18
N ARG A 40 16.18 13.54 -3.44
CA ARG A 40 15.18 13.27 -2.40
C ARG A 40 14.79 11.80 -2.33
N ALA A 41 14.57 11.34 -1.10
CA ALA A 41 14.03 10.03 -0.79
C ALA A 41 12.83 10.17 0.15
N GLU A 42 11.69 9.62 -0.25
CA GLU A 42 10.43 9.66 0.48
C GLU A 42 10.00 8.25 0.87
N ALA A 43 9.60 8.07 2.13
CA ALA A 43 9.05 6.83 2.64
C ALA A 43 7.52 6.89 2.66
N LEU A 44 6.88 6.12 1.80
CA LEU A 44 5.43 6.10 1.62
C LEU A 44 4.84 4.82 2.20
N LYS A 45 3.99 4.95 3.22
CA LYS A 45 3.21 3.83 3.76
C LYS A 45 1.92 3.68 2.95
N ILE A 46 1.88 2.68 2.08
CA ILE A 46 0.77 2.44 1.15
C ILE A 46 -0.10 1.30 1.69
N THR A 47 -1.42 1.49 1.68
CA THR A 47 -2.38 0.41 1.94
C THR A 47 -2.75 -0.29 0.62
N VAL A 48 -2.72 -1.62 0.59
CA VAL A 48 -3.05 -2.45 -0.57
C VAL A 48 -3.91 -3.64 -0.12
N PRO A 49 -4.97 -4.02 -0.86
CA PRO A 49 -5.69 -5.26 -0.58
C PRO A 49 -4.83 -6.50 -0.84
N GLN A 50 -5.09 -7.59 -0.12
CA GLN A 50 -4.36 -8.85 -0.27
C GLN A 50 -4.35 -9.36 -1.71
N THR A 51 -5.47 -9.19 -2.42
CA THR A 51 -5.64 -9.58 -3.82
C THR A 51 -4.80 -8.75 -4.80
N GLY A 52 -4.30 -7.59 -4.36
CA GLY A 52 -3.41 -6.73 -5.14
C GLY A 52 -1.92 -6.89 -4.80
N LEU A 53 -1.55 -7.82 -3.92
CA LEU A 53 -0.16 -8.12 -3.64
C LEU A 53 0.37 -9.15 -4.65
N PRO A 54 1.50 -8.88 -5.33
CA PRO A 54 2.06 -9.81 -6.29
C PRO A 54 2.74 -10.98 -5.60
N ASP A 55 2.65 -12.16 -6.21
CA ASP A 55 3.45 -13.31 -5.81
C ASP A 55 4.95 -13.03 -5.99
N GLY A 56 5.77 -13.59 -5.10
CA GLY A 56 7.23 -13.43 -5.19
C GLY A 56 7.76 -12.07 -4.77
N LEU A 57 6.93 -11.20 -4.18
CA LEU A 57 7.37 -9.95 -3.56
C LEU A 57 8.46 -10.22 -2.49
N LYS A 58 9.55 -9.46 -2.57
CA LYS A 58 10.70 -9.52 -1.66
C LYS A 58 11.17 -8.12 -1.31
N PRO A 59 11.79 -7.91 -0.14
CA PRO A 59 12.38 -6.62 0.19
C PRO A 59 13.38 -6.16 -0.87
N GLY A 60 13.36 -4.87 -1.20
CA GLY A 60 14.27 -4.30 -2.20
C GLY A 60 13.92 -4.58 -3.66
N LEU A 61 12.91 -5.42 -3.95
CA LEU A 61 12.48 -5.66 -5.33
C LEU A 61 11.76 -4.40 -5.88
N PRO A 62 12.09 -3.94 -7.10
CA PRO A 62 11.41 -2.80 -7.67
C PRO A 62 9.96 -3.12 -8.03
N VAL A 63 9.05 -2.24 -7.59
CA VAL A 63 7.60 -2.32 -7.82
C VAL A 63 7.04 -0.99 -8.31
N VAL A 64 5.87 -1.08 -8.95
CA VAL A 64 5.02 0.04 -9.37
C VAL A 64 3.65 -0.11 -8.71
N PRO A 65 3.22 0.83 -7.85
CA PRO A 65 1.84 0.90 -7.40
C PRO A 65 0.91 1.26 -8.55
N VAL A 66 -0.23 0.56 -8.65
CA VAL A 66 -1.25 0.82 -9.67
C VAL A 66 -2.50 1.39 -9.02
N GLU A 67 -3.12 2.38 -9.69
CA GLU A 67 -4.21 3.19 -9.14
C GLU A 67 -3.85 3.79 -7.76
N LEU A 68 -2.65 4.38 -7.66
CA LEU A 68 -2.21 5.04 -6.43
C LEU A 68 -3.03 6.31 -6.18
N PHE A 69 -3.81 6.29 -5.11
CA PHE A 69 -4.59 7.41 -4.64
C PHE A 69 -4.07 7.95 -3.31
N ALA A 70 -4.07 9.27 -3.19
CA ALA A 70 -3.63 10.00 -2.00
C ALA A 70 -4.81 10.78 -1.41
N THR A 71 -5.25 10.41 -0.20
CA THR A 71 -6.34 11.11 0.51
C THR A 71 -5.77 11.93 1.66
N PRO A 72 -5.89 13.27 1.64
CA PRO A 72 -5.55 14.08 2.80
C PRO A 72 -6.53 13.82 3.94
N TRP A 73 -6.04 13.85 5.17
CA TRP A 73 -6.87 13.74 6.36
C TRP A 73 -6.36 14.67 7.45
N ALA A 74 -7.27 15.10 8.30
CA ALA A 74 -7.00 15.84 9.52
C ALA A 74 -7.98 15.39 10.60
N ARG A 75 -7.51 15.22 11.83
CA ARG A 75 -8.33 14.90 13.00
C ARG A 75 -7.75 15.52 14.26
N ILE A 76 -8.60 15.79 15.24
CA ILE A 76 -8.14 16.12 16.59
C ILE A 76 -7.97 14.80 17.35
N PHE A 77 -6.78 14.55 17.88
CA PHE A 77 -6.48 13.38 18.72
C PHE A 77 -5.78 13.84 19.99
N ASN A 78 -6.37 13.50 21.15
CA ASN A 78 -5.88 13.93 22.46
C ASN A 78 -5.65 15.45 22.57
N GLY A 79 -6.56 16.25 22.00
CA GLY A 79 -6.48 17.72 22.03
C GLY A 79 -5.52 18.35 21.01
N SER A 80 -4.74 17.56 20.27
CA SER A 80 -3.82 18.05 19.24
C SER A 80 -4.33 17.75 17.84
N LEU A 81 -4.08 18.67 16.90
CA LEU A 81 -4.29 18.41 15.48
C LEU A 81 -3.30 17.32 15.03
N SER A 82 -3.80 16.29 14.38
CA SER A 82 -3.04 15.31 13.63
C SER A 82 -3.54 15.32 12.20
N ASP A 83 -2.66 15.45 11.24
CA ASP A 83 -2.98 15.47 9.81
C ASP A 83 -1.94 14.66 9.02
N GLY A 84 -2.26 14.43 7.75
CA GLY A 84 -1.35 13.74 6.85
C GLY A 84 -2.03 13.28 5.57
N ILE A 85 -1.30 12.43 4.83
CA ILE A 85 -1.78 11.80 3.60
C ILE A 85 -1.89 10.29 3.83
N ALA A 86 -3.05 9.72 3.48
CA ALA A 86 -3.22 8.29 3.38
C ALA A 86 -3.02 7.85 1.94
N TYR A 87 -2.03 7.00 1.70
CA TYR A 87 -1.78 6.41 0.39
C TYR A 87 -2.45 5.04 0.29
N ARG A 88 -3.13 4.82 -0.83
CA ARG A 88 -3.77 3.55 -1.16
C ARG A 88 -3.51 3.22 -2.62
N ALA A 89 -3.19 1.97 -2.92
CA ALA A 89 -3.12 1.47 -4.29
C ALA A 89 -3.98 0.21 -4.41
N ASP A 90 -4.46 -0.08 -5.61
CA ASP A 90 -5.26 -1.27 -5.86
C ASP A 90 -4.38 -2.52 -5.93
N ARG A 91 -3.19 -2.39 -6.52
CA ARG A 91 -2.19 -3.46 -6.56
C ARG A 91 -0.76 -2.92 -6.68
N LEU A 92 0.21 -3.82 -6.55
CA LEU A 92 1.61 -3.57 -6.90
C LEU A 92 2.02 -4.50 -8.05
N ASP A 93 2.60 -3.93 -9.10
CA ASP A 93 3.20 -4.70 -10.19
C ASP A 93 4.71 -4.80 -9.96
N LEU A 94 5.30 -5.98 -10.15
CA LEU A 94 6.74 -6.19 -10.09
C LEU A 94 7.39 -5.67 -11.38
N VAL A 95 8.41 -4.82 -11.26
CA VAL A 95 9.15 -4.35 -12.44
C VAL A 95 10.00 -5.49 -12.99
N GLY A 96 9.75 -5.88 -14.24
CA GLY A 96 10.45 -6.96 -14.92
C GLY A 96 9.76 -8.32 -14.85
N ALA A 97 8.58 -8.43 -14.20
CA ALA A 97 7.69 -9.56 -14.44
C ALA A 97 7.00 -9.40 -15.81
N PRO A 98 6.80 -10.48 -16.58
CA PRO A 98 6.01 -10.41 -17.81
C PRO A 98 4.61 -9.90 -17.48
N ALA A 99 4.11 -8.94 -18.27
CA ALA A 99 2.78 -8.37 -18.07
C ALA A 99 1.72 -9.49 -18.06
N PRO A 100 0.77 -9.49 -17.12
CA PRO A 100 -0.34 -10.43 -17.19
C PRO A 100 -1.08 -10.19 -18.51
N ALA A 101 -1.37 -11.27 -19.25
CA ALA A 101 -2.12 -11.19 -20.48
C ALA A 101 -3.46 -10.51 -20.19
N ALA A 102 -3.73 -9.38 -20.85
CA ALA A 102 -5.03 -8.75 -20.81
C ALA A 102 -6.04 -9.78 -21.33
N ASP A 103 -7.00 -10.14 -20.48
CA ASP A 103 -8.07 -11.05 -20.87
C ASP A 103 -8.84 -10.37 -22.01
N ALA A 104 -8.72 -10.94 -23.21
CA ALA A 104 -9.39 -10.45 -24.40
C ALA A 104 -10.86 -10.85 -24.30
N ALA A 105 -11.69 -9.91 -23.86
CA ALA A 105 -13.15 -9.97 -23.99
C ALA A 105 -13.59 -9.36 -25.34
#